data_AF-A0A6I4VSL4-F1
#
_entry.id   AF-A0A6I4VSL4-F1
#
_cell.length_a   1.000
_cell.length_b   1.000
_cell.length_c   1.000
_cell.angle_alpha   90.00
_cell.angle_beta   90.00
_cell.angle_gamma   90.00
#
_symmetry.space_group_name_H-M   'P 1'
#
loop_
_entity.id
_entity.type
_entity.pdbx_description
1 polymer ?
#
loop_
_entity_poly.entity_id
_entity_poly.type
_entity_poly.pdbx_seq_one_letter_code
_entity_poly.pdbx_strand_id
1 'polypeptide(L)'
;MKDVLLNVGTIVKAEIGEEIHTILIIGKRQVKEYKNSYDNEYSYKALDYIGVQLPDGIEEGIYHFNHLDIAEIIYERHVEQ
;
A
#
# COMPACT_ATOMS: atom_id res chain seq x y z
N MET A 1 -16.82 5.60 4.49
CA MET A 1 -16.92 5.14 3.09
C MET A 1 -16.84 3.62 3.13
N LYS A 2 -17.90 2.93 2.68
CA LYS A 2 -17.96 1.46 2.70
C LYS A 2 -16.93 0.88 1.74
N ASP A 3 -16.04 0.03 2.24
CA ASP A 3 -15.52 -1.23 1.66
C ASP A 3 -15.06 -1.30 0.18
N VAL A 4 -14.91 -0.18 -0.53
CA VAL A 4 -14.44 -0.22 -1.92
C VAL A 4 -12.93 -0.08 -1.95
N LEU A 5 -12.26 -1.17 -2.30
CA LEU A 5 -10.82 -1.17 -2.54
C LEU A 5 -10.48 -0.28 -3.75
N LEU A 6 -9.66 0.73 -3.55
CA LEU A 6 -9.20 1.72 -4.55
C LEU A 6 -8.51 1.05 -5.73
N ASN A 7 -8.61 1.65 -6.91
CA ASN A 7 -8.05 1.13 -8.17
C ASN A 7 -6.53 1.12 -8.23
N VAL A 8 -5.99 0.18 -9.02
CA VAL A 8 -4.59 0.26 -9.44
C VAL A 8 -4.44 1.49 -10.34
N GLY A 9 -3.38 2.28 -10.11
CA GLY A 9 -3.21 3.59 -10.72
C GLY A 9 -3.73 4.75 -9.88
N THR A 10 -4.36 4.48 -8.73
CA THR A 10 -4.71 5.52 -7.75
C THR A 10 -3.47 5.96 -6.97
N ILE A 11 -3.33 7.26 -6.74
CA ILE A 11 -2.28 7.87 -5.93
C ILE A 11 -2.88 8.29 -4.59
N VAL A 12 -2.23 7.91 -3.49
CA VAL A 12 -2.71 8.15 -2.13
C VAL A 12 -1.58 8.69 -1.25
N LYS A 13 -1.94 9.36 -0.16
CA LYS A 13 -1.06 9.50 1.00
C LYS A 13 -1.42 8.41 2.00
N ALA A 14 -0.45 7.58 2.35
CA ALA A 14 -0.62 6.52 3.33
C ALA A 14 0.39 6.69 4.48
N GLU A 15 -0.06 6.37 5.69
CA GLU A 15 0.75 6.34 6.91
C GLU A 15 1.44 4.98 7.00
N ILE A 16 2.76 4.94 6.84
CA ILE A 16 3.57 3.74 6.95
C ILE A 16 4.57 3.93 8.09
N GLY A 17 4.38 3.18 9.18
CA GLY A 17 5.13 3.45 10.40
C GLY A 17 4.70 4.77 11.02
N GLU A 18 5.63 5.71 11.18
CA GLU A 18 5.37 7.06 11.72
C GLU A 18 5.42 8.15 10.63
N GLU A 19 5.54 7.75 9.36
CA GLU A 19 5.72 8.66 8.23
C GLU A 19 4.55 8.59 7.23
N ILE A 20 4.26 9.71 6.58
CA ILE A 20 3.27 9.79 5.50
C ILE A 20 4.01 9.77 4.17
N HIS A 21 3.66 8.82 3.30
CA HIS A 21 4.25 8.67 1.98
C HIS A 21 3.21 8.88 0.88
N THR A 22 3.62 9.57 -0.19
CA THR A 22 2.88 9.64 -1.45
C THR A 22 3.12 8.35 -2.24
N ILE A 23 2.09 7.53 -2.43
CA ILE A 23 2.21 6.17 -3.00
C ILE A 23 1.27 6.00 -4.19
N LEU A 24 1.81 5.45 -5.29
CA LEU A 24 1.03 4.93 -6.41
C LEU A 24 0.69 3.46 -6.15
N ILE A 25 -0.61 3.13 -6.10
CA ILE A 25 -1.07 1.74 -5.97
C ILE A 25 -0.82 1.00 -7.29
N ILE A 26 -0.01 -0.07 -7.24
CA ILE A 26 0.32 -0.90 -8.40
C ILE A 26 -0.29 -2.30 -8.34
N GLY A 27 -0.85 -2.70 -7.20
CA GLY A 27 -1.54 -3.98 -7.04
C GLY A 27 -2.47 -4.01 -5.83
N LYS A 28 -3.40 -4.99 -5.81
CA LYS A 28 -4.38 -5.19 -4.72
C LYS A 28 -4.36 -6.63 -4.19
N ARG A 29 -4.95 -6.85 -3.01
CA ARG A 29 -5.23 -8.17 -2.39
C ARG A 29 -4.02 -9.09 -2.41
N GLN A 30 -2.95 -8.64 -1.76
CA GLN A 30 -1.67 -9.34 -1.71
C GLN A 30 -1.57 -10.20 -0.45
N VAL A 31 -0.85 -11.31 -0.54
CA VAL A 31 -0.41 -12.06 0.64
C VAL A 31 1.08 -11.85 0.78
N LYS A 32 1.50 -11.18 1.85
CA LYS A 32 2.92 -10.93 2.12
C LYS A 32 3.43 -11.95 3.14
N GLU A 33 4.55 -12.57 2.79
CA GLU A 33 5.31 -13.46 3.66
C GLU A 33 6.27 -12.64 4.53
N TYR A 34 6.29 -12.94 5.83
CA TYR A 34 7.20 -12.37 6.80
C TYR A 34 8.01 -13.50 7.41
N LYS A 35 9.33 -13.41 7.29
CA LYS A 35 10.25 -14.33 7.95
C LYS A 35 10.53 -13.83 9.36
N ASN A 36 10.15 -14.60 10.37
CA ASN A 36 10.53 -14.29 11.74
C ASN A 36 12.01 -14.63 11.95
N SER A 37 12.76 -13.68 12.51
CA SER A 37 14.20 -13.79 12.73
C SER A 37 14.58 -14.70 13.92
N TYR A 38 13.62 -15.07 14.77
CA TYR A 38 13.87 -15.80 16.01
C TYR A 38 13.75 -17.32 15.89
N ASP A 39 12.91 -17.83 14.99
CA ASP A 39 12.54 -19.26 14.89
C ASP A 39 12.60 -19.82 13.46
N ASN A 40 12.99 -19.02 12.46
CA ASN A 40 12.93 -19.36 11.03
C ASN A 40 11.53 -19.78 10.55
N GLU A 41 10.47 -19.39 11.27
CA GLU A 41 9.10 -19.63 10.82
C GLU A 41 8.61 -18.53 9.86
N TYR A 42 7.73 -18.93 8.95
CA TYR A 42 7.08 -18.04 8.01
C TYR A 42 5.67 -17.70 8.50
N SER A 43 5.35 -16.41 8.51
CA SER A 43 3.99 -15.93 8.73
C SER A 43 3.47 -15.22 7.48
N TYR A 44 2.18 -15.34 7.23
CA TYR A 44 1.52 -14.75 6.06
C TYR A 44 0.50 -13.73 6.53
N LYS A 45 0.54 -12.52 5.96
CA LYS A 45 -0.46 -11.46 6.21
C LYS A 45 -1.14 -11.09 4.91
N ALA A 46 -2.47 -11.08 4.92
CA ALA A 46 -3.25 -10.48 3.85
C ALA A 46 -3.18 -8.95 3.97
N LEU A 47 -2.85 -8.28 2.87
CA LEU A 47 -2.75 -6.83 2.76
C LEU A 47 -3.54 -6.36 1.56
N ASP A 48 -4.14 -5.17 1.66
CA ASP A 48 -5.00 -4.66 0.61
C ASP A 48 -4.24 -4.19 -0.62
N TYR A 49 -3.06 -3.61 -0.43
CA TYR A 49 -2.31 -2.95 -1.51
C TYR A 49 -0.82 -3.25 -1.51
N ILE A 50 -0.25 -3.16 -2.71
CA ILE A 50 1.18 -2.94 -2.95
C ILE A 50 1.31 -1.66 -3.77
N GLY A 51 2.25 -0.80 -3.38
CA GLY A 51 2.45 0.50 -4.01
C GLY A 51 3.92 0.88 -4.09
N VAL A 52 4.22 1.82 -4.98
CA VAL A 52 5.55 2.43 -5.12
C VAL A 52 5.49 3.86 -4.66
N GLN A 53 6.49 4.30 -3.92
CA GLN A 53 6.62 5.70 -3.57
C GLN A 53 6.81 6.53 -4.84
N LEU A 54 6.08 7.65 -4.95
CA LEU A 54 6.40 8.64 -5.96
C LEU A 54 7.59 9.50 -5.47
N PRO A 55 8.52 9.86 -6.36
CA PRO A 55 9.73 10.58 -5.96
C PRO A 55 9.40 12.01 -5.49
N ASP A 56 9.37 12.20 -4.17
CA ASP A 56 9.29 13.50 -3.51
C ASP A 56 10.65 13.91 -2.86
N GLY A 57 11.75 13.23 -3.24
CA GLY A 57 13.12 13.55 -2.80
C GLY A 57 13.68 12.68 -1.66
N ILE A 58 12.99 11.61 -1.26
CA ILE A 58 13.45 10.57 -0.31
C ILE A 58 13.47 9.20 -1.04
N GLU A 59 14.28 8.26 -0.53
CA GLU A 59 14.55 6.92 -1.11
C GLU A 59 13.31 6.23 -1.72
N GLU A 60 13.52 5.59 -2.87
CA GLU A 60 12.49 4.81 -3.57
C GLU A 60 12.15 3.54 -2.77
N GLY A 61 10.87 3.38 -2.40
CA GLY A 61 10.38 2.25 -1.63
C GLY A 61 9.20 1.51 -2.27
N ILE A 62 9.16 0.18 -2.10
CA ILE A 62 7.96 -0.65 -2.33
C ILE A 62 7.26 -0.84 -0.99
N TYR A 63 6.01 -0.41 -0.91
CA TYR A 63 5.21 -0.48 0.29
C TYR A 63 4.09 -1.51 0.16
N HIS A 64 3.78 -2.17 1.27
CA HIS A 64 2.60 -3.02 1.40
C HIS A 64 1.80 -2.55 2.60
N PHE A 65 0.52 -2.27 2.39
CA PHE A 65 -0.32 -1.57 3.36
C PHE A 65 -1.80 -1.91 3.17
N ASN A 66 -2.62 -1.58 4.16
CA ASN A 66 -4.06 -1.78 4.16
C ASN A 66 -4.78 -0.49 3.78
N HIS A 67 -6.05 -0.60 3.40
CA HIS A 67 -6.88 0.57 3.10
C HIS A 67 -7.09 1.50 4.30
N LEU A 68 -6.97 0.96 5.52
CA LEU A 68 -7.05 1.74 6.76
C LEU A 68 -5.84 2.65 6.97
N ASP A 69 -4.72 2.37 6.30
CA ASP A 69 -3.49 3.15 6.39
C ASP A 69 -3.56 4.40 5.47
N ILE A 70 -4.61 4.54 4.66
CA ILE A 70 -4.76 5.64 3.69
C ILE A 70 -5.36 6.86 4.39
N ALA A 71 -4.56 7.93 4.50
CA ALA A 71 -4.99 9.20 5.07
C ALA A 71 -5.72 10.09 4.05
N GLU A 72 -5.28 10.07 2.79
CA GLU A 72 -5.81 10.94 1.73
C GLU A 72 -5.72 10.26 0.35
N ILE A 73 -6.73 10.45 -0.50
CA ILE A 73 -6.70 10.04 -1.91
C ILE A 73 -6.34 11.29 -2.74
N ILE A 74 -5.18 11.28 -3.39
CA ILE A 74 -4.70 12.41 -4.21
C ILE A 74 -5.30 12.34 -5.61
N TYR A 75 -5.32 11.14 -6.19
CA TYR A 75 -5.85 10.90 -7.52
C TYR A 75 -6.46 9.51 -7.58
N GLU A 76 -7.69 9.41 -8.07
CA GLU A 76 -8.33 8.12 -8.30
C GLU A 76 -8.48 7.88 -9.80
N ARG A 77 -7.96 6.73 -10.26
CA ARG A 77 -8.22 6.28 -11.62
C ARG A 77 -9.64 5.75 -11.70
N HIS A 78 -10.50 6.47 -12.39
CA HIS A 78 -11.79 5.95 -12.83
C HIS A 78 -11.57 5.05 -14.05
N VAL A 79 -11.90 3.77 -13.90
CA VAL A 79 -12.00 2.85 -15.03
C VAL A 79 -13.48 2.80 -15.38
N GLU A 80 -13.86 3.39 -16.51
CA GLU A 80 -15.19 3.16 -17.08
C GLU A 80 -15.30 1.65 -17.38
N GLN A 81 -16.31 0.99 -16.79
CA GLN A 81 -16.60 -0.43 -16.99
C GLN A 81 -17.44 -0.62 -18.26
#